data_AF-A0A0Q6MTK7-F1
#
_entry.id   AF-A0A0Q6MTK7-F1
#
_cell.length_a   1.000
_cell.length_b   1.000
_cell.length_c   1.000
_cell.angle_alpha   90.00
_cell.angle_beta   90.00
_cell.angle_gamma   90.00
#
_symmetry.space_group_name_H-M   'P 1'
#
loop_
_entity.id
_entity.type
_entity.pdbx_description
1 polymer ?
#
loop_
_entity_poly.entity_id
_entity_poly.type
_entity_poly.pdbx_seq_one_letter_code
_entity_poly.pdbx_strand_id
1 'polypeptide(L)' 'MQINLNYATLEADVAAWIKTHLEDIRETLGEGEAYAAAVELEDNPWTALQWYCEDVRMGQRTNA' A
#
# COMPACT_ATOMS: atom_id res chain seq x y z
N MET A 1 6.68 -19.63 -0.53
CA MET A 1 6.70 -18.79 -1.75
C MET A 1 7.61 -17.61 -1.44
N GLN A 2 8.65 -17.38 -2.25
CA GLN A 2 9.60 -16.28 -2.04
C GLN A 2 8.99 -15.01 -2.65
N ILE A 3 8.90 -13.94 -1.85
CA ILE A 3 8.44 -12.63 -2.33
C ILE A 3 9.58 -12.05 -3.19
N ASN A 4 9.30 -11.69 -4.44
CA ASN A 4 10.30 -11.18 -5.37
C ASN A 4 10.18 -9.65 -5.46
N LEU A 5 10.64 -8.94 -4.41
CA LEU A 5 10.61 -7.47 -4.35
C LEU A 5 11.77 -6.87 -5.13
N ASN A 6 11.48 -5.83 -5.90
CA ASN A 6 12.51 -4.99 -6.50
C ASN A 6 12.90 -3.87 -5.52
N TYR A 7 13.98 -4.07 -4.77
CA TYR A 7 14.45 -3.08 -3.80
C TYR A 7 14.92 -1.76 -4.43
N ALA A 8 15.20 -1.73 -5.74
CA ALA A 8 15.58 -0.49 -6.42
C ALA A 8 14.39 0.45 -6.66
N THR A 9 13.16 -0.08 -6.67
CA THR A 9 11.92 0.69 -6.92
C THR A 9 10.98 0.69 -5.71
N LEU A 10 11.37 0.05 -4.60
CA LEU A 10 10.51 -0.20 -3.45
C LEU A 10 9.75 1.04 -2.94
N GLU A 11 10.42 2.18 -2.84
CA GLU A 11 9.79 3.43 -2.40
C GLU A 11 8.67 3.87 -3.35
N ALA A 12 8.94 3.85 -4.66
CA ALA A 12 7.96 4.20 -5.69
C ALA A 12 6.80 3.20 -5.72
N ASP A 13 7.10 1.90 -5.56
CA ASP A 13 6.10 0.84 -5.58
C ASP A 13 5.17 0.94 -4.37
N VAL A 14 5.72 1.20 -3.17
CA VAL A 14 4.92 1.44 -1.95
C VAL A 14 4.09 2.72 -2.09
N ALA A 15 4.64 3.81 -2.62
CA ALA A 15 3.89 5.05 -2.82
C ALA A 15 2.72 4.86 -3.81
N ALA A 16 2.94 4.12 -4.90
CA ALA A 16 1.88 3.77 -5.85
C ALA A 16 0.82 2.88 -5.20
N TRP A 17 1.23 1.91 -4.37
CA TRP A 17 0.34 1.06 -3.61
C TRP A 17 -0.52 1.85 -2.62
N ILE A 18 0.07 2.77 -1.84
CA ILE A 18 -0.67 3.65 -0.91
C ILE A 18 -1.75 4.42 -1.66
N LYS A 19 -1.41 4.99 -2.82
CA LYS A 19 -2.38 5.76 -3.61
C LYS A 19 -3.60 4.91 -3.98
N THR A 20 -3.40 3.71 -4.52
CA THR A 20 -4.54 2.87 -4.89
C THR A 20 -5.28 2.36 -3.65
N HIS A 21 -4.58 2.01 -2.57
CA HIS A 21 -5.21 1.57 -1.33
C HIS A 21 -6.16 2.64 -0.75
N LEU A 22 -5.74 3.91 -0.76
CA LEU A 22 -6.58 5.03 -0.33
C LEU A 22 -7.74 5.30 -1.30
N GLU A 23 -7.56 5.08 -2.61
CA GLU A 23 -8.65 5.12 -3.60
C GLU A 23 -9.68 4.02 -3.31
N ASP A 24 -9.25 2.79 -3.05
CA ASP A 24 -10.13 1.65 -2.72
C ASP A 24 -10.93 1.92 -1.43
N ILE A 25 -10.29 2.47 -0.39
CA ILE A 25 -10.95 2.90 0.85
C ILE A 25 -11.96 4.01 0.57
N ARG A 26 -11.58 5.02 -0.22
CA ARG A 26 -12.47 6.13 -0.56
C ARG A 26 -13.73 5.64 -1.28
N GLU A 27 -13.58 4.72 -2.23
CA GLU A 27 -14.71 4.17 -2.98
C GLU A 27 -15.63 3.28 -2.13
N THR A 28 -15.06 2.55 -1.17
CA THR A 28 -15.79 1.57 -0.36
C THR A 28 -16.40 2.17 0.91
N LEU A 29 -15.67 3.06 1.57
CA LEU A 29 -15.95 3.57 2.91
C LEU A 29 -16.13 5.10 2.97
N GLY A 30 -15.74 5.82 1.90
CA GLY A 30 -15.90 7.26 1.77
C GLY A 30 -14.65 8.07 2.14
N GLU A 31 -14.71 9.38 1.90
CA GLU A 31 -13.57 10.29 2.04
C GLU A 31 -13.00 10.38 3.46
N GLY A 32 -13.86 10.33 4.49
CA GLY A 32 -13.44 10.46 5.88
C GLY A 32 -12.54 9.32 6.33
N GLU A 33 -12.90 8.09 5.97
CA GLU A 33 -12.08 6.90 6.25
C GLU A 33 -10.80 6.89 5.42
N ALA A 34 -10.86 7.32 4.16
CA ALA A 34 -9.66 7.47 3.33
C ALA A 34 -8.68 8.50 3.93
N TYR A 35 -9.19 9.61 4.47
CA TYR A 35 -8.35 10.59 5.15
C TYR A 35 -7.75 10.06 6.44
N ALA A 36 -8.53 9.37 7.28
CA ALA A 36 -8.02 8.76 8.51
C ALA A 36 -6.91 7.72 8.22
N ALA A 37 -7.11 6.87 7.21
CA ALA A 37 -6.11 5.92 6.77
C ALA A 37 -4.85 6.61 6.21
N ALA A 38 -5.00 7.71 5.47
CA ALA A 38 -3.85 8.47 4.96
C ALA A 38 -3.00 9.03 6.10
N VAL A 39 -3.63 9.59 7.14
CA VAL A 39 -2.94 10.10 8.33
C VAL A 39 -2.21 8.98 9.07
N GLU A 40 -2.85 7.82 9.26
CA GLU A 40 -2.21 6.67 9.91
C GLU A 40 -0.98 6.16 9.14
N LEU A 41 -1.07 6.08 7.81
CA LEU A 41 0.03 5.63 6.97
C LEU A 41 1.17 6.67 6.88
N GLU A 42 0.86 7.96 7.01
CA GLU A 42 1.87 9.03 7.11
C GLU A 42 2.63 8.95 8.44
N ASP A 43 1.93 8.73 9.55
CA ASP A 43 2.54 8.58 10.89
C ASP A 43 3.35 7.28 11.02
N ASN A 44 2.96 6.22 10.30
CA ASN A 44 3.64 4.93 10.35
C ASN A 44 3.92 4.33 8.95
N PRO A 45 5.02 4.77 8.29
CA PRO A 45 5.37 4.28 6.94
C PRO A 45 5.73 2.79 6.90
N TRP A 46 6.07 2.18 8.04
CA TRP A 46 6.34 0.74 8.11
C TRP A 46 5.08 -0.10 7.92
N THR A 47 3.91 0.41 8.33
CA THR A 47 2.62 -0.25 8.06
C THR A 47 2.37 -0.35 6.57
N ALA A 48 2.60 0.73 5.82
CA ALA A 48 2.45 0.73 4.36
C ALA A 48 3.38 -0.28 3.69
N LEU A 49 4.65 -0.32 4.10
CA LEU A 49 5.61 -1.30 3.58
C LEU A 49 5.20 -2.74 3.88
N GLN A 50 4.75 -3.01 5.11
CA GLN A 50 4.32 -4.34 5.53
C GLN A 50 3.12 -4.81 4.68
N TRP A 51 2.07 -4.00 4.58
CA TRP A 51 0.86 -4.36 3.84
C TRP A 51 1.13 -4.51 2.35
N TYR A 52 1.96 -3.64 1.76
CA TYR A 52 2.45 -3.83 0.39
C TYR A 52 3.16 -5.18 0.22
N CYS A 53 4.08 -5.54 1.12
CA CYS A 53 4.76 -6.84 1.05
C CYS A 53 3.78 -8.02 1.16
N GLU A 54 2.75 -7.89 1.99
CA GLU A 54 1.71 -8.90 2.15
C GLU A 54 0.85 -9.04 0.89
N ASP A 55 0.41 -7.94 0.27
CA ASP A 55 -0.35 -7.96 -0.98
C ASP A 55 0.43 -8.62 -2.13
N VAL A 56 1.73 -8.29 -2.25
CA VAL A 56 2.63 -8.92 -3.24
C VAL A 56 2.79 -10.41 -2.94
N ARG A 57 2.94 -10.78 -1.66
CA ARG A 57 3.01 -12.19 -1.23
C ARG A 57 1.73 -12.95 -1.55
N MET A 58 0.58 -12.31 -1.48
CA MET A 58 -0.72 -12.91 -1.82
C MET A 58 -1.01 -12.88 -3.32
N GLY A 59 -0.17 -12.22 -4.12
CA GLY A 59 -0.40 -12.02 -5.56
C GLY A 59 -1.59 -11.11 -5.86
N GLN A 60 -2.04 -10.32 -4.89
CA GLN A 60 -3.12 -9.34 -5.03
C GLN A 60 -2.65 -8.09 -5.79
N ARG A 61 -1.33 -7.87 -5.83
CA ARG A 61 -0.65 -6.80 -6.57
C ARG A 61 0.57 -7.38 -7.28
N THR A 62 0.83 -6.94 -8.51
CA THR A 62 2.09 -7.23 -9.23
C THR A 62 3.13 -6.16 -8.91
N ASN A 63 4.36 -6.58 -8.62
CA ASN A 63 5.52 -5.68 -8.65
C ASN A 63 5.71 -5.21 -10.09
N ALA A 64 5.76 -3.89 -10.30
CA ALA A 64 6.09 -3.31 -11.59
C ALA A 64 7.60 -3.45 -11.86
#